data_AF-A0A5Q0GFS2-F1
#
_entry.id   AF-A0A5Q0GFS2-F1
#
_cell.length_a   1.000
_cell.length_b   1.000
_cell.length_c   1.000
_cell.angle_alpha   90.00
_cell.angle_beta   90.00
_cell.angle_gamma   90.00
#
_symmetry.space_group_name_H-M   'P 1'
#
loop_
_entity.id
_entity.type
_entity.pdbx_description
1 polymer ?
#
loop_
_entity_poly.entity_id
_entity_poly.type
_entity_poly.pdbx_seq_one_letter_code
_entity_poly.pdbx_strand_id
1 'polypeptide(L)'
;MTDLKEVLTFIEKIESENLGKSAYEIANLLRGYTKSEYTSKLWTLATGYEQKYIAGAFQGRLNKHLLLSGEMTDFAHFIASLSDQINQPGIKKSDLTSWTADHTSWAGDIGSAIIFYRSQADKGNAMTLERVLMGLASDSDFTANVAAYLVGFVINLNQQTTISQAIADYDEIQYAEHIKIFIKKRFGGIIEGNKLQNPDLIESEIQQSVSTFMKLYSPASNLYKSLKTLLKFPPQLRWQNKTVLNSSDLQIGSQHFLSHVMKYAALERQ
;
A
#
# COMPACT_ATOMS: atom_id res chain seq x y z
N MET A 1 5.56 -10.44 -26.23
CA MET A 1 5.05 -9.16 -25.68
C MET A 1 5.27 -9.25 -24.18
N THR A 2 5.83 -8.24 -23.50
CA THR A 2 6.11 -8.34 -22.05
C THR A 2 4.82 -8.27 -21.24
N ASP A 3 4.79 -8.91 -20.06
CA ASP A 3 3.60 -8.92 -19.19
C ASP A 3 3.13 -7.52 -18.79
N LEU A 4 4.07 -6.57 -18.67
CA LEU A 4 3.78 -5.16 -18.43
C LEU A 4 3.06 -4.50 -19.61
N LYS A 5 3.52 -4.73 -20.84
CA LYS A 5 2.89 -4.14 -22.03
C LYS A 5 1.42 -4.56 -22.16
N GLU A 6 1.10 -5.82 -21.88
CA GLU A 6 -0.29 -6.28 -21.88
C GLU A 6 -1.15 -5.59 -20.82
N VAL A 7 -0.57 -5.28 -19.66
CA VAL A 7 -1.25 -4.57 -18.58
C VAL A 7 -1.47 -3.11 -18.93
N LEU A 8 -0.46 -2.44 -19.46
CA LEU A 8 -0.55 -1.05 -19.90
C LEU A 8 -1.61 -0.90 -21.00
N THR A 9 -1.59 -1.76 -22.03
CA THR A 9 -2.63 -1.76 -23.06
C THR A 9 -4.03 -2.01 -22.50
N PHE A 10 -4.16 -2.83 -21.46
CA PHE A 10 -5.44 -3.01 -20.78
C PHE A 10 -5.88 -1.75 -20.01
N ILE A 11 -4.97 -1.11 -19.29
CA ILE A 11 -5.25 0.15 -18.56
C ILE A 11 -5.62 1.27 -19.54
N GLU A 12 -4.85 1.44 -20.62
CA GLU A 12 -5.12 2.40 -21.70
C GLU A 12 -6.52 2.20 -22.29
N LYS A 13 -6.93 0.94 -22.49
CA LYS A 13 -8.28 0.63 -22.94
C LYS A 13 -9.32 1.15 -21.93
N ILE A 14 -9.16 0.86 -20.65
CA ILE A 14 -10.09 1.34 -19.60
C ILE A 14 -10.12 2.88 -19.56
N GLU A 15 -8.97 3.54 -19.67
CA GLU A 15 -8.86 5.00 -19.74
C GLU A 15 -9.62 5.56 -20.95
N SER A 16 -9.43 4.96 -22.13
CA SER A 16 -10.10 5.36 -23.37
C SER A 16 -11.62 5.12 -23.37
N GLU A 17 -12.10 4.12 -22.62
CA GLU A 17 -13.53 3.84 -22.46
C GLU A 17 -14.20 4.74 -21.42
N ASN A 18 -13.43 5.49 -20.64
CA ASN A 18 -13.88 6.35 -19.55
C ASN A 18 -13.45 7.82 -19.74
N LEU A 19 -13.50 8.31 -20.98
CA LEU A 19 -13.20 9.72 -21.30
C LEU A 19 -14.00 10.67 -20.41
N GLY A 20 -13.30 11.60 -19.76
CA GLY A 20 -13.89 12.59 -18.85
C GLY A 20 -13.87 12.21 -17.37
N LYS A 21 -13.49 10.97 -17.01
CA LYS A 21 -13.19 10.62 -15.61
C LYS A 21 -11.80 11.08 -15.22
N SER A 22 -11.64 11.49 -13.96
CA SER A 22 -10.34 11.79 -13.38
C SER A 22 -9.50 10.54 -13.18
N ALA A 23 -8.17 10.69 -13.10
CA ALA A 23 -7.26 9.58 -12.78
C ALA A 23 -7.63 8.90 -11.45
N TYR A 24 -8.14 9.66 -10.47
CA TYR A 24 -8.66 9.11 -9.22
C TYR A 24 -9.81 8.12 -9.43
N GLU A 25 -10.81 8.49 -10.24
CA GLU A 25 -11.94 7.61 -10.54
C GLU A 25 -11.50 6.40 -11.34
N ILE A 26 -10.60 6.57 -12.31
CA ILE A 26 -10.07 5.47 -13.12
C ILE A 26 -9.28 4.49 -12.25
N ALA A 27 -8.40 4.95 -11.36
CA ALA A 27 -7.67 4.07 -10.44
C ALA A 27 -8.62 3.25 -9.55
N ASN A 28 -9.72 3.85 -9.09
CA ASN A 28 -10.76 3.15 -8.34
C ASN A 28 -11.57 2.16 -9.17
N LEU A 29 -11.77 2.40 -10.47
CA LEU A 29 -12.33 1.40 -11.39
C LEU A 29 -11.37 0.23 -11.60
N LEU A 30 -10.07 0.51 -11.75
CA LEU A 30 -9.03 -0.50 -11.96
C LEU A 30 -8.95 -1.50 -10.79
N ARG A 31 -9.23 -1.07 -9.54
CA ARG A 31 -9.39 -1.98 -8.39
C ARG A 31 -10.37 -3.12 -8.67
N GLY A 32 -11.45 -2.86 -9.40
CA GLY A 32 -12.44 -3.87 -9.77
C GLY A 32 -11.87 -5.07 -10.53
N TYR A 33 -10.74 -4.88 -11.23
CA TYR A 33 -10.06 -5.91 -12.02
C TYR A 33 -8.94 -6.63 -11.26
N THR A 34 -8.79 -6.37 -9.95
CA THR A 34 -7.74 -6.93 -9.09
C THR A 34 -8.24 -8.12 -8.26
N LYS A 35 -8.35 -7.98 -6.93
CA LYS A 35 -8.85 -8.97 -5.97
C LYS A 35 -10.17 -8.47 -5.38
N SER A 36 -11.09 -9.36 -5.05
CA SER A 36 -12.38 -8.96 -4.45
C SER A 36 -12.21 -8.33 -3.06
N GLU A 37 -11.14 -8.70 -2.38
CA GLU A 37 -10.66 -8.10 -1.14
C GLU A 37 -10.43 -6.58 -1.28
N TYR A 38 -9.96 -6.11 -2.44
CA TYR A 38 -9.69 -4.69 -2.73
C TYR A 38 -10.92 -3.87 -3.16
N THR A 39 -12.11 -4.48 -3.16
CA THR A 39 -13.38 -3.79 -3.46
C THR A 39 -14.39 -3.86 -2.32
N SER A 40 -13.93 -4.14 -1.10
CA SER A 40 -14.78 -4.19 0.09
C SER A 40 -15.28 -2.81 0.53
N LYS A 41 -16.29 -2.78 1.41
CA LYS A 41 -16.82 -1.53 2.00
C LYS A 41 -15.76 -0.71 2.73
N LEU A 42 -14.70 -1.34 3.23
CA LEU A 42 -13.56 -0.61 3.80
C LEU A 42 -12.99 0.35 2.77
N TRP A 43 -12.70 -0.15 1.58
CA TRP A 43 -12.07 0.60 0.50
C TRP A 43 -12.98 1.71 0.02
N THR A 44 -14.28 1.47 -0.01
CA THR A 44 -15.27 2.51 -0.26
C THR A 44 -15.31 3.59 0.82
N LEU A 45 -15.00 3.27 2.08
CA LEU A 45 -14.87 4.29 3.13
C LEU A 45 -13.54 5.04 3.03
N ALA A 46 -12.44 4.32 2.79
CA ALA A 46 -11.09 4.88 2.67
C ALA A 46 -10.97 5.86 1.49
N THR A 47 -11.57 5.49 0.36
CA THR A 47 -11.59 6.32 -0.86
C THR A 47 -12.82 7.20 -0.93
N GLY A 48 -13.95 6.83 -0.35
CA GLY A 48 -15.21 7.50 -0.66
C GLY A 48 -15.75 7.19 -2.06
N TYR A 49 -15.17 6.22 -2.79
CA TYR A 49 -15.65 5.73 -4.08
C TYR A 49 -16.14 4.28 -3.95
N GLU A 50 -17.31 3.94 -4.49
CA GLU A 50 -17.79 2.55 -4.47
C GLU A 50 -17.08 1.73 -5.55
N GLN A 51 -16.24 0.78 -5.13
CA GLN A 51 -15.57 -0.15 -6.05
C GLN A 51 -16.43 -1.38 -6.29
N LYS A 52 -16.73 -1.67 -7.55
CA LYS A 52 -17.40 -2.92 -7.94
C LYS A 52 -16.37 -3.93 -8.40
N TYR A 53 -16.40 -5.12 -7.82
CA TYR A 53 -15.60 -6.25 -8.32
C TYR A 53 -16.11 -6.70 -9.69
N ILE A 54 -15.20 -6.85 -10.65
CA ILE A 54 -15.53 -7.29 -12.00
C ILE A 54 -15.46 -8.81 -12.07
N ALA A 55 -16.61 -9.44 -12.31
CA ALA A 55 -16.73 -10.88 -12.50
C ALA A 55 -16.65 -11.28 -14.00
N GLY A 56 -16.47 -12.57 -14.27
CA GLY A 56 -16.47 -13.13 -15.62
C GLY A 56 -15.11 -13.03 -16.32
N ALA A 57 -15.09 -12.74 -17.63
CA ALA A 57 -13.89 -12.86 -18.46
C ALA A 57 -12.73 -11.91 -18.08
N PHE A 58 -13.01 -10.81 -17.39
CA PHE A 58 -12.01 -9.84 -16.94
C PHE A 58 -11.68 -9.96 -15.45
N GLN A 59 -12.21 -10.97 -14.77
CA GLN A 59 -11.98 -11.19 -13.36
C GLN A 59 -10.49 -11.40 -13.07
N GLY A 60 -9.95 -10.61 -12.14
CA GLY A 60 -8.54 -10.71 -11.75
C GLY A 60 -7.55 -10.41 -12.86
N ARG A 61 -7.94 -9.68 -13.91
CA ARG A 61 -7.05 -9.36 -15.04
C ARG A 61 -5.77 -8.61 -14.60
N LEU A 62 -5.85 -7.86 -13.51
CA LEU A 62 -4.73 -7.14 -12.89
C LEU A 62 -4.17 -7.83 -11.64
N ASN A 63 -4.63 -9.05 -11.31
CA ASN A 63 -4.15 -9.84 -10.17
C ASN A 63 -2.97 -10.73 -10.57
N LYS A 64 -1.78 -10.13 -10.65
CA LYS A 64 -0.53 -10.83 -10.96
C LYS A 64 0.67 -10.09 -10.40
N HIS A 65 1.79 -10.81 -10.32
CA HIS A 65 3.07 -10.19 -10.07
C HIS A 65 3.72 -9.78 -11.39
N LEU A 66 4.35 -8.62 -11.42
CA LEU A 66 5.04 -8.06 -12.58
C LEU A 66 6.40 -7.52 -12.16
N LEU A 67 7.37 -7.51 -13.07
CA LEU A 67 8.58 -6.73 -12.89
C LEU A 67 8.27 -5.28 -13.27
N LEU A 68 8.48 -4.36 -12.31
CA LEU A 68 8.46 -2.91 -12.52
C LEU A 68 9.81 -2.35 -12.06
N SER A 69 10.47 -1.56 -12.91
CA SER A 69 11.78 -0.98 -12.64
C SER A 69 12.85 -2.03 -12.27
N GLY A 70 12.68 -3.26 -12.78
CA GLY A 70 13.54 -4.41 -12.49
C GLY A 70 13.13 -5.25 -11.27
N GLU A 71 12.12 -4.84 -10.49
CA GLU A 71 11.75 -5.51 -9.23
C GLU A 71 10.35 -6.12 -9.26
N MET A 72 10.21 -7.26 -8.58
CA MET A 72 8.94 -7.97 -8.50
C MET A 72 7.93 -7.17 -7.67
N THR A 73 6.74 -6.96 -8.24
CA THR A 73 5.68 -6.11 -7.68
C THR A 73 4.35 -6.88 -7.68
N ASP A 74 3.63 -6.94 -6.55
CA ASP A 74 2.22 -7.37 -6.56
C ASP A 74 1.39 -6.27 -7.21
N PHE A 75 0.98 -6.48 -8.46
CA PHE A 75 0.33 -5.44 -9.25
C PHE A 75 -1.10 -5.15 -8.77
N ALA A 76 -1.78 -6.13 -8.17
CA ALA A 76 -3.08 -5.90 -7.57
C ALA A 76 -2.95 -5.02 -6.32
N HIS A 77 -1.95 -5.28 -5.49
CA HIS A 77 -1.62 -4.42 -4.36
C HIS A 77 -1.23 -3.01 -4.82
N PHE A 78 -0.40 -2.89 -5.86
CA PHE A 78 -0.02 -1.60 -6.46
C PHE A 78 -1.24 -0.78 -6.90
N ILE A 79 -2.16 -1.35 -7.68
CA ILE A 79 -3.36 -0.64 -8.15
C ILE A 79 -4.24 -0.24 -6.96
N ALA A 80 -4.35 -1.10 -5.96
CA ALA A 80 -5.08 -0.77 -4.75
C ALA A 80 -4.42 0.40 -4.01
N SER A 81 -3.13 0.34 -3.71
CA SER A 81 -2.43 1.42 -3.02
C SER A 81 -2.46 2.73 -3.85
N LEU A 82 -2.30 2.65 -5.17
CA LEU A 82 -2.30 3.80 -6.07
C LEU A 82 -3.60 4.60 -6.01
N SER A 83 -4.76 3.93 -5.97
CA SER A 83 -6.06 4.62 -5.95
C SER A 83 -6.24 5.53 -4.74
N ASP A 84 -5.49 5.27 -3.66
CA ASP A 84 -5.54 6.06 -2.43
C ASP A 84 -4.48 7.17 -2.42
N GLN A 85 -3.43 7.03 -3.23
CA GLN A 85 -2.37 8.05 -3.41
C GLN A 85 -2.81 9.19 -4.33
N ILE A 86 -3.72 8.94 -5.28
CA ILE A 86 -4.22 9.97 -6.18
C ILE A 86 -5.23 10.87 -5.45
N ASN A 87 -5.08 12.18 -5.60
CA ASN A 87 -5.94 13.17 -4.98
C ASN A 87 -7.37 13.07 -5.51
N GLN A 88 -8.33 12.94 -4.59
CA GLN A 88 -9.74 13.02 -4.92
C GLN A 88 -10.11 14.45 -5.34
N PRO A 89 -10.95 14.63 -6.36
CA PRO A 89 -11.54 15.92 -6.65
C PRO A 89 -12.44 16.40 -5.49
N GLY A 90 -12.25 17.64 -5.01
CA GLY A 90 -13.08 18.24 -3.97
C GLY A 90 -12.66 17.87 -2.53
N ILE A 91 -13.60 17.95 -1.58
CA ILE A 91 -13.37 17.65 -0.15
C ILE A 91 -13.32 16.13 0.04
N LYS A 92 -12.22 15.62 0.61
CA LYS A 92 -12.05 14.17 0.80
C LYS A 92 -12.75 13.73 2.06
N LYS A 93 -13.38 12.54 2.03
CA LYS A 93 -13.86 11.91 3.28
C LYS A 93 -12.70 11.59 4.22
N SER A 94 -11.52 11.30 3.68
CA SER A 94 -10.31 11.10 4.46
C SER A 94 -9.89 12.37 5.21
N ASP A 95 -10.15 13.57 4.69
CA ASP A 95 -9.87 14.85 5.38
C ASP A 95 -10.66 15.00 6.69
N LEU A 96 -11.76 14.25 6.82
CA LEU A 96 -12.60 14.20 8.03
C LEU A 96 -12.19 13.07 8.99
N THR A 97 -11.11 12.36 8.69
CA THR A 97 -10.59 11.23 9.47
C THR A 97 -9.07 11.35 9.62
N SER A 98 -8.45 10.60 10.53
CA SER A 98 -6.98 10.49 10.54
C SER A 98 -6.44 9.51 9.48
N TRP A 99 -7.27 9.10 8.51
CA TRP A 99 -6.90 8.09 7.51
C TRP A 99 -6.02 8.67 6.41
N THR A 100 -4.86 8.07 6.15
CA THR A 100 -3.95 8.45 5.06
C THR A 100 -3.80 7.31 4.06
N ALA A 101 -3.20 7.60 2.90
CA ALA A 101 -2.86 6.59 1.90
C ALA A 101 -1.79 5.59 2.40
N ASP A 102 -1.08 5.87 3.49
CA ASP A 102 -0.14 4.91 4.07
C ASP A 102 -0.86 3.75 4.76
N HIS A 103 -2.06 4.00 5.31
CA HIS A 103 -2.88 3.02 6.00
C HIS A 103 -3.46 1.94 5.09
N THR A 104 -3.43 2.21 3.78
CA THR A 104 -3.83 1.28 2.73
C THR A 104 -2.65 0.68 1.98
N SER A 105 -1.46 1.03 2.45
CA SER A 105 -0.15 0.70 1.91
C SER A 105 0.67 0.06 3.05
N TRP A 106 1.97 0.35 3.10
CA TRP A 106 2.93 -0.24 4.04
C TRP A 106 2.49 -0.19 5.51
N ALA A 107 1.81 0.87 5.96
CA ALA A 107 1.37 0.96 7.36
C ALA A 107 0.22 -0.02 7.67
N GLY A 108 -0.68 -0.20 6.70
CA GLY A 108 -1.75 -1.18 6.74
C GLY A 108 -1.24 -2.62 6.71
N ASP A 109 -0.25 -2.90 5.88
CA ASP A 109 0.39 -4.22 5.74
C ASP A 109 1.06 -4.65 7.05
N ILE A 110 1.94 -3.79 7.57
CA ILE A 110 2.64 -4.03 8.84
C ILE A 110 1.65 -4.10 10.00
N GLY A 111 0.71 -3.16 10.07
CA GLY A 111 -0.28 -3.13 11.15
C GLY A 111 -1.17 -4.37 11.15
N SER A 112 -1.61 -4.83 9.99
CA SER A 112 -2.40 -6.05 9.84
C SER A 112 -1.60 -7.29 10.23
N ALA A 113 -0.31 -7.34 9.89
CA ALA A 113 0.59 -8.41 10.32
C ALA A 113 0.73 -8.46 11.85
N ILE A 114 0.96 -7.31 12.50
CA ILE A 114 1.07 -7.22 13.97
C ILE A 114 -0.23 -7.65 14.64
N ILE A 115 -1.37 -7.15 14.15
CA ILE A 115 -2.69 -7.52 14.67
C ILE A 115 -2.90 -9.03 14.54
N PHE A 116 -2.63 -9.60 13.36
CA PHE A 116 -2.77 -11.03 13.15
C PHE A 116 -1.88 -11.83 14.09
N TYR A 117 -0.59 -11.49 14.17
CA TYR A 117 0.38 -12.12 15.07
C TYR A 117 -0.13 -12.13 16.52
N ARG A 118 -0.57 -10.98 17.04
CA ARG A 118 -1.11 -10.88 18.42
C ARG A 118 -2.27 -11.84 18.66
N SER A 119 -3.23 -11.98 17.72
CA SER A 119 -4.32 -12.96 17.90
C SER A 119 -3.91 -14.42 17.86
N GLN A 120 -2.82 -14.74 17.16
CA GLN A 120 -2.33 -16.12 17.11
C GLN A 120 -1.54 -16.45 18.37
N ALA A 121 -0.75 -15.50 18.88
CA ALA A 121 -0.06 -15.61 20.15
C ALA A 121 -1.04 -15.85 21.31
N ASP A 122 -2.16 -15.11 21.35
CA ASP A 122 -3.23 -15.29 22.35
C ASP A 122 -3.88 -16.68 22.30
N LYS A 123 -3.77 -17.39 21.16
CA LYS A 123 -4.29 -18.75 20.95
C LYS A 123 -3.25 -19.85 21.20
N GLY A 124 -2.03 -19.49 21.63
CA GLY A 124 -0.94 -20.44 21.87
C GLY A 124 -0.31 -21.00 20.59
N ASN A 125 -0.52 -20.35 19.43
CA ASN A 125 0.11 -20.78 18.18
C ASN A 125 1.56 -20.30 18.10
N ALA A 126 2.49 -21.21 17.81
CA ALA A 126 3.92 -20.90 17.63
C ALA A 126 4.21 -20.27 16.25
N MET A 127 3.76 -19.03 16.04
CA MET A 127 4.07 -18.24 14.86
C MET A 127 4.91 -17.02 15.27
N THR A 128 5.97 -16.72 14.53
CA THR A 128 6.78 -15.51 14.76
C THR A 128 6.25 -14.34 13.96
N LEU A 129 6.50 -13.11 14.44
CA LEU A 129 6.04 -11.90 13.76
C LEU A 129 6.70 -11.75 12.37
N GLU A 130 7.98 -12.12 12.25
CA GLU A 130 8.73 -12.08 10.99
C GLU A 130 8.07 -12.95 9.93
N ARG A 131 7.59 -14.15 10.32
CA ARG A 131 6.88 -15.04 9.40
C ARG A 131 5.55 -14.43 8.94
N VAL A 132 4.86 -13.71 9.81
CA VAL A 132 3.61 -13.02 9.43
C VAL A 132 3.91 -11.85 8.50
N LEU A 133 4.93 -11.05 8.82
CA LEU A 133 5.37 -9.93 7.99
C LEU A 133 5.79 -10.40 6.59
N MET A 134 6.54 -11.49 6.47
CA MET A 134 6.87 -12.07 5.15
C MET A 134 5.64 -12.46 4.31
N GLY A 135 4.51 -12.79 4.94
CA GLY A 135 3.29 -13.19 4.25
C GLY A 135 2.27 -12.07 4.00
N LEU A 136 2.33 -10.97 4.77
CA LEU A 136 1.35 -9.88 4.72
C LEU A 136 1.97 -8.50 4.42
N ALA A 137 3.29 -8.39 4.44
CA ALA A 137 4.09 -7.20 4.16
C ALA A 137 5.38 -7.63 3.44
N SER A 138 5.21 -8.30 2.30
CA SER A 138 6.32 -8.91 1.55
C SER A 138 7.14 -7.87 0.79
N ASP A 139 8.33 -8.25 0.30
CA ASP A 139 9.15 -7.37 -0.55
C ASP A 139 8.35 -6.88 -1.78
N SER A 140 7.52 -7.72 -2.39
CA SER A 140 6.70 -7.32 -3.54
C SER A 140 5.54 -6.39 -3.19
N ASP A 141 5.00 -6.46 -1.96
CA ASP A 141 4.01 -5.48 -1.47
C ASP A 141 4.70 -4.14 -1.19
N PHE A 142 5.90 -4.15 -0.60
CA PHE A 142 6.67 -2.93 -0.40
C PHE A 142 7.09 -2.26 -1.72
N THR A 143 7.50 -3.04 -2.72
CA THR A 143 7.73 -2.53 -4.08
C THR A 143 6.48 -1.90 -4.68
N ALA A 144 5.33 -2.56 -4.52
CA ALA A 144 4.03 -2.02 -4.95
C ALA A 144 3.69 -0.71 -4.25
N ASN A 145 3.98 -0.60 -2.95
CA ASN A 145 3.73 0.58 -2.14
C ASN A 145 4.59 1.78 -2.55
N VAL A 146 5.89 1.56 -2.81
CA VAL A 146 6.79 2.61 -3.31
C VAL A 146 6.35 3.06 -4.70
N ALA A 147 6.06 2.12 -5.60
CA ALA A 147 5.58 2.43 -6.95
C ALA A 147 4.28 3.23 -6.90
N ALA A 148 3.31 2.81 -6.08
CA ALA A 148 2.03 3.49 -5.94
C ALA A 148 2.18 4.94 -5.47
N TYR A 149 3.07 5.20 -4.49
CA TYR A 149 3.36 6.54 -4.03
C TYR A 149 3.95 7.42 -5.14
N LEU A 150 4.96 6.93 -5.87
CA LEU A 150 5.67 7.72 -6.87
C LEU A 150 4.84 7.95 -8.14
N VAL A 151 4.14 6.93 -8.62
CA VAL A 151 3.18 7.05 -9.73
C VAL A 151 2.06 8.02 -9.34
N GLY A 152 1.49 7.87 -8.14
CA GLY A 152 0.47 8.79 -7.62
C GLY A 152 0.98 10.23 -7.50
N PHE A 153 2.22 10.42 -7.05
CA PHE A 153 2.86 11.73 -6.97
C PHE A 153 2.96 12.40 -8.34
N VAL A 154 3.40 11.67 -9.38
CA VAL A 154 3.48 12.19 -10.76
C VAL A 154 2.10 12.61 -11.27
N ILE A 155 1.09 11.75 -11.11
CA ILE A 155 -0.29 12.05 -11.53
C ILE A 155 -0.84 13.28 -10.79
N ASN A 156 -0.56 13.40 -9.49
CA ASN A 156 -1.01 14.54 -8.69
C ASN A 156 -0.35 15.87 -9.09
N LEU A 157 0.89 15.84 -9.58
CA LEU A 157 1.58 17.02 -10.09
C LEU A 157 1.07 17.44 -11.47
N ASN A 158 0.71 16.48 -12.32
CA ASN A 158 0.16 16.74 -13.66
C ASN A 158 -1.10 15.91 -13.89
N GLN A 159 -2.26 16.56 -13.69
CA GLN A 159 -3.56 15.92 -13.84
C GLN A 159 -3.90 15.46 -15.28
N GLN A 160 -3.08 15.84 -16.26
CA GLN A 160 -3.20 15.37 -17.65
C GLN A 160 -2.47 14.04 -17.89
N THR A 161 -1.58 13.62 -16.98
CA THR A 161 -0.87 12.35 -17.11
C THR A 161 -1.83 11.19 -16.80
N THR A 162 -1.93 10.24 -17.73
CA THR A 162 -2.71 9.02 -17.55
C THR A 162 -2.01 8.05 -16.60
N ILE A 163 -2.75 7.11 -16.01
CA ILE A 163 -2.18 6.06 -15.14
C ILE A 163 -1.23 5.19 -15.96
N SER A 164 -1.63 4.81 -17.19
CA SER A 164 -0.78 4.03 -18.10
C SER A 164 0.56 4.71 -18.37
N GLN A 165 0.55 6.01 -18.69
CA GLN A 165 1.77 6.78 -18.96
C GLN A 165 2.65 6.89 -17.71
N ALA A 166 2.07 7.20 -16.55
CA ALA A 166 2.84 7.33 -15.31
C ALA A 166 3.49 6.01 -14.88
N ILE A 167 2.84 4.86 -15.12
CA ILE A 167 3.45 3.53 -14.87
C ILE A 167 4.58 3.26 -15.85
N ALA A 168 4.41 3.60 -17.14
CA ALA A 168 5.46 3.44 -18.13
C ALA A 168 6.69 4.28 -17.78
N ASP A 169 6.49 5.57 -17.46
CA ASP A 169 7.57 6.48 -17.05
C ASP A 169 8.29 6.00 -15.78
N TYR A 170 7.54 5.39 -14.84
CA TYR A 170 8.12 4.77 -13.65
C TYR A 170 9.04 3.59 -14.04
N ASP A 171 8.61 2.71 -14.95
CA ASP A 171 9.36 1.52 -15.34
C ASP A 171 10.70 1.82 -16.03
N GLU A 172 10.85 2.99 -16.66
CA GLU A 172 12.08 3.41 -17.33
C GLU A 172 13.25 3.72 -16.38
N ILE A 173 12.96 3.97 -15.10
CA ILE A 173 13.95 4.30 -14.07
C ILE A 173 14.21 3.06 -13.21
N GLN A 174 15.47 2.83 -12.84
CA GLN A 174 15.87 1.74 -11.96
C GLN A 174 15.27 1.89 -10.55
N TYR A 175 14.83 0.79 -9.95
CA TYR A 175 14.15 0.82 -8.65
C TYR A 175 14.98 1.48 -7.53
N ALA A 176 16.31 1.31 -7.53
CA ALA A 176 17.19 1.95 -6.55
C ALA A 176 17.07 3.48 -6.53
N GLU A 177 16.85 4.12 -7.68
CA GLU A 177 16.64 5.57 -7.77
C GLU A 177 15.25 5.95 -7.27
N HIS A 178 14.23 5.16 -7.58
CA HIS A 178 12.88 5.34 -7.02
C HIS A 178 12.88 5.29 -5.51
N ILE A 179 13.60 4.34 -4.90
CA ILE A 179 13.69 4.27 -3.45
C ILE A 179 14.30 5.55 -2.85
N LYS A 180 15.39 6.07 -3.44
CA LYS A 180 16.01 7.32 -2.98
C LYS A 180 15.04 8.50 -3.10
N ILE A 181 14.27 8.59 -4.19
CA ILE A 181 13.25 9.61 -4.38
C ILE A 181 12.14 9.44 -3.34
N PHE A 182 11.67 8.21 -3.12
CA PHE A 182 10.65 7.88 -2.13
C PHE A 182 11.08 8.28 -0.72
N ILE A 183 12.28 7.88 -0.27
CA ILE A 183 12.83 8.28 1.03
C ILE A 183 12.82 9.81 1.18
N LYS A 184 13.33 10.54 0.19
CA LYS A 184 13.43 12.01 0.23
C LYS A 184 12.06 12.68 0.22
N LYS A 185 11.15 12.22 -0.64
CA LYS A 185 9.84 12.85 -0.86
C LYS A 185 8.82 12.49 0.21
N ARG A 186 8.77 11.21 0.62
CA ARG A 186 7.80 10.72 1.60
C ARG A 186 8.23 11.05 3.02
N PHE A 187 9.51 10.84 3.37
CA PHE A 187 9.99 10.89 4.76
C PHE A 187 10.97 12.02 5.03
N GLY A 188 11.28 12.88 4.04
CA GLY A 188 12.29 13.93 4.21
C GLY A 188 13.69 13.37 4.49
N GLY A 189 13.99 12.16 4.03
CA GLY A 189 15.28 11.52 4.32
C GLY A 189 16.47 12.26 3.70
N ILE A 190 17.55 12.32 4.46
CA ILE A 190 18.80 13.00 4.08
C ILE A 190 19.80 11.92 3.66
N ILE A 191 20.18 11.92 2.39
CA ILE A 191 21.09 10.94 1.80
C ILE A 191 22.39 11.64 1.41
N GLU A 192 23.51 11.20 1.99
CA GLU A 192 24.87 11.65 1.68
C GLU A 192 25.73 10.46 1.30
N GLY A 193 26.21 10.43 0.05
CA GLY A 193 26.87 9.25 -0.50
C GLY A 193 25.95 8.02 -0.45
N ASN A 194 26.41 6.95 0.21
CA ASN A 194 25.67 5.71 0.45
C ASN A 194 25.03 5.65 1.85
N LYS A 195 24.89 6.78 2.56
CA LYS A 195 24.39 6.80 3.94
C LYS A 195 23.10 7.59 4.08
N LEU A 196 22.15 7.01 4.80
CA LEU A 196 20.96 7.70 5.28
C LEU A 196 21.29 8.32 6.65
N GLN A 197 21.22 9.65 6.75
CA GLN A 197 21.68 10.40 7.94
C GLN A 197 20.65 10.41 9.08
N ASN A 198 19.36 10.22 8.76
CA ASN A 198 18.27 10.32 9.73
C ASN A 198 17.36 9.07 9.78
N PRO A 199 17.90 7.84 9.83
CA PRO A 199 17.09 6.62 9.78
C PRO A 199 16.12 6.49 10.97
N ASP A 200 16.51 6.97 12.16
CA ASP A 200 15.67 6.89 13.36
C ASP A 200 14.42 7.78 13.27
N LEU A 201 14.53 8.94 12.60
CA LEU A 201 13.38 9.81 12.34
C LEU A 201 12.40 9.14 11.39
N ILE A 202 12.90 8.49 10.34
CA ILE A 202 12.08 7.74 9.39
C ILE A 202 11.42 6.53 10.09
N GLU A 203 12.17 5.76 10.87
CA GLU A 203 11.65 4.63 11.64
C GLU A 203 10.52 5.08 12.60
N SER A 204 10.71 6.21 13.29
CA SER A 204 9.70 6.78 14.19
C SER A 204 8.42 7.19 13.45
N GLU A 205 8.54 7.79 12.26
CA GLU A 205 7.38 8.15 11.44
C GLU A 205 6.62 6.90 10.95
N ILE A 206 7.35 5.86 10.54
CA ILE A 206 6.78 4.56 10.15
C ILE A 206 5.99 3.97 11.34
N GLN A 207 6.59 3.92 12.53
CA GLN A 207 5.94 3.40 13.74
C GLN A 207 4.68 4.20 14.08
N GLN A 208 4.72 5.52 13.95
CA GLN A 208 3.57 6.39 14.20
C GLN A 208 2.40 6.09 13.25
N SER A 209 2.67 5.93 11.95
CA SER A 209 1.64 5.57 10.97
C SER A 209 1.05 4.19 11.22
N VAL A 210 1.89 3.18 11.49
CA VAL A 210 1.43 1.82 11.84
C VAL A 210 0.57 1.84 13.12
N SER A 211 1.02 2.55 14.15
CA SER A 211 0.27 2.71 15.40
C SER A 211 -1.08 3.38 15.18
N THR A 212 -1.13 4.38 14.30
CA THR A 212 -2.35 5.12 13.95
C THR A 212 -3.33 4.21 13.22
N PHE A 213 -2.87 3.46 12.21
CA PHE A 213 -3.66 2.41 11.56
C PHE A 213 -4.24 1.42 12.57
N MET A 214 -3.41 0.88 13.47
CA MET A 214 -3.85 -0.11 14.46
C MET A 214 -4.90 0.45 15.43
N LYS A 215 -4.81 1.74 15.81
CA LYS A 215 -5.83 2.42 16.62
C LYS A 215 -7.15 2.56 15.85
N LEU A 216 -7.09 2.95 14.57
CA LEU A 216 -8.25 3.02 13.69
C LEU A 216 -8.87 1.63 13.45
N TYR A 217 -8.09 0.56 13.58
CA TYR A 217 -8.55 -0.84 13.47
C TYR A 217 -9.20 -1.39 14.76
N SER A 218 -9.19 -0.67 15.89
CA SER A 218 -9.77 -1.15 17.16
C SER A 218 -11.28 -1.44 17.04
N PRO A 219 -11.83 -2.48 17.70
CA PRO A 219 -13.25 -2.89 17.58
C PRO A 219 -14.31 -1.83 17.91
N ALA A 220 -13.90 -0.68 18.44
CA ALA A 220 -14.75 0.51 18.59
C ALA A 220 -14.98 1.28 17.27
N SER A 221 -14.22 0.98 16.20
CA SER A 221 -14.33 1.64 14.90
C SER A 221 -15.27 0.90 13.96
N ASN A 222 -16.03 1.63 13.15
CA ASN A 222 -16.87 1.03 12.10
C ASN A 222 -16.06 0.38 10.99
N LEU A 223 -14.77 0.72 10.85
CA LEU A 223 -13.82 0.13 9.90
C LEU A 223 -13.54 -1.36 10.20
N TYR A 224 -13.44 -1.72 11.49
CA TYR A 224 -13.20 -3.10 11.94
C TYR A 224 -14.25 -4.09 11.39
N LYS A 225 -15.52 -3.68 11.29
CA LYS A 225 -16.60 -4.53 10.76
C LYS A 225 -16.47 -4.81 9.26
N SER A 226 -15.91 -3.88 8.49
CA SER A 226 -15.75 -3.99 7.03
C SER A 226 -14.49 -4.75 6.61
N LEU A 227 -13.46 -4.77 7.44
CA LEU A 227 -12.22 -5.55 7.24
C LEU A 227 -12.33 -7.02 7.65
N LYS A 228 -13.30 -7.36 8.51
CA LYS A 228 -13.66 -8.74 8.89
C LYS A 228 -13.93 -9.65 7.66
N THR A 229 -14.34 -9.07 6.54
CA THR A 229 -14.58 -9.77 5.27
C THR A 229 -13.33 -9.97 4.41
N LEU A 230 -12.26 -9.21 4.65
CA LEU A 230 -11.04 -9.17 3.83
C LEU A 230 -10.04 -10.25 4.28
N LEU A 231 -9.96 -10.45 5.59
CA LEU A 231 -9.19 -11.52 6.21
C LEU A 231 -10.15 -12.71 6.41
N LYS A 232 -10.02 -13.79 5.64
CA LYS A 232 -10.80 -15.05 5.77
C LYS A 232 -10.52 -15.79 7.10
N PHE A 233 -10.57 -15.10 8.24
CA PHE A 233 -10.40 -15.72 9.56
C PHE A 233 -11.75 -15.90 10.26
N PRO A 234 -12.00 -17.09 10.85
CA PRO A 234 -13.27 -17.39 11.47
C PRO A 234 -13.55 -16.48 12.69
N PRO A 235 -14.84 -16.19 12.95
CA PRO A 235 -15.25 -15.13 13.85
C PRO A 235 -15.28 -15.62 15.28
N GLN A 236 -14.23 -15.36 16.07
CA GLN A 236 -14.26 -15.42 17.54
C GLN A 236 -12.94 -14.89 18.11
N LEU A 237 -12.76 -13.58 18.08
CA LEU A 237 -11.62 -12.93 18.74
C LEU A 237 -12.16 -11.70 19.49
N ARG A 238 -12.08 -11.74 20.82
CA ARG A 238 -12.28 -10.57 21.69
C ARG A 238 -10.97 -9.81 21.73
N TRP A 239 -10.84 -8.80 20.87
CA TRP A 239 -9.63 -7.99 20.76
C TRP A 239 -9.67 -6.82 21.75
N GLN A 240 -8.74 -6.77 22.69
CA GLN A 240 -8.38 -5.53 23.38
C GLN A 240 -7.00 -5.08 22.87
N ASN A 241 -6.97 -4.32 21.76
CA ASN A 241 -5.73 -3.72 21.29
C ASN A 241 -5.33 -2.56 22.23
N LYS A 242 -4.51 -2.84 23.25
CA LYS A 242 -3.72 -1.78 23.90
C LYS A 242 -2.54 -1.45 22.99
N THR A 243 -2.67 -0.42 22.18
CA THR A 243 -1.57 0.08 21.34
C THR A 243 -0.60 0.87 22.21
N VAL A 244 0.57 0.30 22.50
CA VAL A 244 1.69 1.01 23.13
C VAL A 244 2.58 1.52 22.00
N LEU A 245 2.89 2.82 21.96
CA LEU A 245 3.58 3.45 20.83
C LEU A 245 4.97 2.85 20.55
N ASN A 246 5.58 2.20 21.55
CA ASN A 246 6.95 1.64 21.51
C ASN A 246 6.96 0.14 21.82
N SER A 247 5.95 -0.62 21.42
CA SER A 247 5.98 -2.08 21.58
C SER A 247 7.00 -2.72 20.63
N SER A 248 7.63 -3.81 21.06
CA SER A 248 8.68 -4.49 20.28
C SER A 248 8.22 -4.94 18.89
N ASP A 249 6.94 -5.26 18.73
CA ASP A 249 6.36 -5.62 17.44
C ASP A 249 6.19 -4.45 16.47
N LEU A 250 5.90 -3.24 16.95
CA LEU A 250 5.92 -2.01 16.13
C LEU A 250 7.34 -1.74 15.64
N GLN A 251 8.33 -1.91 16.52
CA GLN A 251 9.74 -1.76 16.16
C GLN A 251 10.12 -2.77 15.07
N ILE A 252 9.88 -4.07 15.29
CA ILE A 252 10.15 -5.13 14.30
C ILE A 252 9.45 -4.83 12.96
N GLY A 253 8.17 -4.44 12.99
CA GLY A 253 7.42 -4.08 11.80
C GLY A 253 8.00 -2.89 11.05
N SER A 254 8.36 -1.81 11.77
CA SER A 254 8.98 -0.63 11.16
C SER A 254 10.36 -0.91 10.56
N GLN A 255 11.16 -1.73 11.24
CA GLN A 255 12.47 -2.14 10.79
C GLN A 255 12.38 -3.05 9.57
N HIS A 256 11.34 -3.89 9.47
CA HIS A 256 11.08 -4.73 8.30
C HIS A 256 10.94 -3.89 7.03
N PHE A 257 10.12 -2.82 7.08
CA PHE A 257 9.98 -1.90 5.94
C PHE A 257 11.23 -1.04 5.71
N LEU A 258 11.79 -0.45 6.76
CA LEU A 258 12.99 0.38 6.62
C LEU A 258 14.17 -0.43 6.05
N SER A 259 14.31 -1.70 6.43
CA SER A 259 15.35 -2.59 5.89
C SER A 259 15.16 -2.87 4.41
N HIS A 260 13.92 -3.05 3.94
CA HIS A 260 13.61 -3.14 2.51
C HIS A 260 14.10 -1.89 1.77
N VAL A 261 13.65 -0.71 2.22
CA VAL A 261 13.98 0.57 1.58
C VAL A 261 15.50 0.81 1.58
N MET A 262 16.20 0.53 2.68
CA MET A 262 17.67 0.68 2.73
C MET A 262 18.41 -0.30 1.82
N LYS A 263 18.00 -1.57 1.82
CA LYS A 263 18.59 -2.63 0.98
C LYS A 263 18.53 -2.26 -0.50
N TYR A 264 17.35 -1.92 -1.01
CA TYR A 264 17.16 -1.65 -2.44
C TYR A 264 17.73 -0.31 -2.89
N ALA A 265 17.98 0.63 -1.97
CA ALA A 265 18.71 1.86 -2.26
C ALA A 265 20.24 1.74 -2.16
N ALA A 266 20.76 0.58 -1.73
CA ALA A 266 22.16 0.39 -1.35
C ALA A 266 22.65 1.41 -0.31
N LEU A 267 21.83 1.65 0.72
CA LEU A 267 22.13 2.60 1.80
C LEU A 267 22.51 1.91 3.11
N GLU A 268 23.47 2.50 3.81
CA GLU A 268 23.88 2.14 5.17
C GLU A 268 23.24 3.09 6.20
N ARG A 269 23.00 2.58 7.42
CA ARG A 269 22.65 3.43 8.56
C ARG A 269 23.91 4.17 9.02
N GLN A 270 23.78 5.45 9.33
CA GLN A 270 24.85 6.20 9.99
C GLN A 270 25.04 5.75 11.44
#